data_AF-T0LCX4-F1
#
_entry.id   AF-T0LCX4-F1
#
_cell.length_a   1.000
_cell.length_b   1.000
_cell.length_c   1.000
_cell.angle_alpha   90.00
_cell.angle_beta   90.00
_cell.angle_gamma   90.00
#
_symmetry.space_group_name_H-M   'P 1'
#
loop_
_entity.id
_entity.type
_entity.pdbx_description
1 polymer ?
#
loop_
_entity_poly.entity_id
_entity_poly.type
_entity_poly.pdbx_seq_one_letter_code
_entity_poly.pdbx_strand_id
1 'polypeptide(L)' 'MSYHYVRNILRQIGARGGVPRFHAHAARLWCATALLRGIFGQKPLDIRMVQIHLDHKSPKTTQRYTHVCRLEVSD' A
#
# COMPACT_ATOMS: atom_id res chain seq x y z
N MET A 1 1.91 19.55 -14.49
CA MET A 1 2.15 18.12 -14.79
C MET A 1 0.80 17.41 -14.91
N SER A 2 0.53 16.64 -15.97
CA SER A 2 -0.80 16.04 -16.19
C SER A 2 -0.94 14.65 -15.56
N TYR A 3 -2.16 14.24 -15.23
CA TYR A 3 -2.46 12.90 -14.74
C TYR A 3 -1.96 11.81 -15.69
N HIS A 4 -2.18 11.98 -17.00
CA HIS A 4 -1.75 11.02 -18.02
C HIS A 4 -0.23 10.87 -18.07
N TYR A 5 0.49 11.98 -17.94
CA TYR A 5 1.95 11.97 -17.91
C TYR A 5 2.48 11.14 -16.72
N VAL A 6 1.98 11.41 -15.50
CA VAL A 6 2.38 10.66 -14.30
C VAL A 6 1.98 9.18 -14.41
N ARG A 7 0.77 8.89 -14.89
CA ARG A 7 0.30 7.51 -15.08
C ARG A 7 1.19 6.72 -16.03
N ASN A 8 1.65 7.34 -17.12
CA ASN A 8 2.54 6.69 -18.09
C ASN A 8 3.93 6.40 -17.49
N ILE A 9 4.49 7.34 -16.73
CA ILE A 9 5.75 7.12 -16.00
C ILE A 9 5.62 5.93 -15.05
N LEU A 10 4.57 5.92 -14.22
CA LEU A 10 4.34 4.83 -13.26
C LEU A 10 4.17 3.48 -13.96
N ARG A 11 3.44 3.44 -15.09
CA ARG A 11 3.31 2.21 -15.89
C ARG A 11 4.66 1.70 -16.39
N GLN A 12 5.53 2.59 -16.88
CA GLN A 12 6.87 2.21 -17.34
C GLN A 12 7.75 1.69 -16.21
N ILE A 13 7.72 2.34 -15.05
CA ILE A 13 8.44 1.88 -13.85
C ILE A 13 7.94 0.49 -13.44
N GLY A 14 6.62 0.31 -13.40
CA GLY A 14 5.99 -0.98 -13.11
C GLY A 14 6.44 -2.08 -14.06
N ALA A 15 6.42 -1.82 -15.37
CA ALA A 15 6.86 -2.78 -16.37
C ALA A 15 8.33 -3.19 -16.18
N ARG A 16 9.22 -2.23 -15.90
CA ARG A 16 10.64 -2.51 -15.62
C ARG A 16 10.86 -3.31 -14.34
N GLY A 17 10.03 -3.08 -13.32
CA GLY A 17 10.06 -3.80 -12.05
C GLY A 17 9.27 -5.12 -12.03
N GLY A 18 8.75 -5.60 -13.16
CA GLY A 18 7.95 -6.84 -13.22
C GLY A 18 6.51 -6.72 -12.68
N VAL A 19 6.02 -5.50 -12.44
CA VAL A 19 4.66 -5.21 -11.96
C VAL A 19 3.86 -4.46 -13.03
N PRO A 20 3.32 -5.15 -14.06
CA PRO A 20 2.76 -4.51 -15.27
C PRO A 20 1.50 -3.67 -15.03
N ARG A 21 0.83 -3.83 -13.87
CA ARG A 21 -0.37 -3.08 -13.48
C ARG A 21 -0.09 -1.96 -12.46
N PHE A 22 1.16 -1.54 -12.31
CA PHE A 22 1.54 -0.50 -11.35
C PHE A 22 0.96 0.87 -11.72
N HIS A 23 0.41 1.56 -10.72
CA HIS A 23 -0.14 2.91 -10.82
C HIS A 23 -0.24 3.52 -9.41
N ALA A 24 -0.53 4.83 -9.32
CA ALA A 24 -0.46 5.58 -8.05
C ALA A 24 -1.34 4.98 -6.94
N HIS A 25 -2.55 4.53 -7.28
CA HIS A 25 -3.43 3.90 -6.30
C HIS A 25 -2.85 2.56 -5.81
N ALA A 26 -2.38 1.69 -6.71
CA ALA A 26 -1.69 0.45 -6.31
C ALA A 26 -0.47 0.70 -5.41
N ALA A 27 0.33 1.73 -5.68
CA ALA A 27 1.46 2.12 -4.82
C ALA A 27 0.99 2.50 -3.41
N ARG A 28 -0.13 3.23 -3.31
CA ARG A 28 -0.75 3.60 -2.04
C ARG A 28 -1.29 2.38 -1.28
N LEU A 29 -1.93 1.42 -1.97
CA LEU A 29 -2.39 0.16 -1.34
C LEU A 29 -1.20 -0.65 -0.80
N TRP A 30 -0.12 -0.72 -1.58
CA TRP A 30 1.11 -1.40 -1.16
C TRP A 30 1.73 -0.74 0.07
N CYS A 31 1.82 0.60 0.09
CA CYS A 31 2.32 1.35 1.24
C CYS A 31 1.50 1.04 2.51
N ALA A 32 0.17 1.06 2.42
CA ALA A 32 -0.70 0.69 3.55
C ALA A 32 -0.38 -0.70 4.10
N THR A 33 -0.21 -1.67 3.21
CA THR A 33 0.11 -3.06 3.57
C THR A 33 1.52 -3.18 4.16
N ALA A 34 2.49 -2.46 3.59
CA ALA A 34 3.88 -2.48 4.05
C ALA A 34 4.03 -1.91 5.47
N LEU A 35 3.33 -0.82 5.76
CA LEU A 35 3.29 -0.20 7.08
C LEU A 35 2.62 -1.10 8.13
N LEU A 36 1.52 -1.77 7.77
CA LEU A 36 0.85 -2.72 8.67
C LEU A 36 1.66 -4.00 8.90
N ARG A 37 2.51 -4.40 7.96
CA ARG A 37 3.34 -5.62 8.09
C ARG A 37 4.72 -5.36 8.71
N GLY A 38 5.21 -4.12 8.71
CA GLY A 38 6.58 -3.85 9.13
C GLY A 38 7.62 -4.41 8.14
N ILE A 39 7.45 -4.15 6.84
CA ILE A 39 8.40 -4.62 5.82
C ILE A 39 9.77 -3.94 6.01
N PHE A 40 10.85 -4.62 5.60
CA PHE A 40 12.24 -4.17 5.70
C PHE A 40 12.78 -4.08 7.14
N GLY A 41 12.37 -5.01 8.00
CA GLY A 41 12.87 -5.09 9.38
C GLY A 41 12.30 -4.03 10.32
N GLN A 42 11.26 -3.30 9.87
CA GLN A 42 10.54 -2.35 10.72
C GLN A 42 9.46 -3.06 11.53
N LYS A 43 9.03 -2.45 12.64
CA LYS A 43 7.89 -2.97 13.39
C LYS A 43 6.58 -2.64 12.66
N PRO A 44 5.58 -3.55 12.66
CA PRO A 44 4.21 -3.25 12.26
C PRO A 44 3.67 -1.98 12.92
N LEU A 45 3.05 -1.09 12.13
CA LEU A 45 2.33 0.08 12.65
C LEU A 45 0.90 -0.28 13.01
N ASP A 46 0.39 0.39 14.04
CA ASP A 46 -1.01 0.32 14.42
C ASP A 46 -1.93 0.83 13.29
N ILE A 47 -3.10 0.20 13.14
CA ILE A 47 -4.06 0.53 12.07
C ILE A 47 -4.52 1.99 12.10
N ARG A 48 -4.59 2.61 13.29
CA ARG A 48 -4.94 4.02 13.45
C ARG A 48 -3.82 4.93 12.95
N MET A 49 -2.56 4.56 13.19
CA MET A 49 -1.40 5.29 12.65
C MET A 49 -1.39 5.25 11.12
N VAL A 50 -1.63 4.07 10.53
CA VAL A 50 -1.73 3.93 9.07
C VAL A 50 -2.92 4.70 8.50
N GLN A 51 -4.04 4.74 9.21
CA GLN A 51 -5.20 5.54 8.82
C GLN A 51 -4.88 7.04 8.75
N ILE A 52 -4.21 7.58 9.77
CA ILE A 52 -3.80 8.99 9.83
C ILE A 52 -2.79 9.28 8.73
N HIS A 53 -1.77 8.42 8.59
CA HIS A 53 -0.71 8.61 7.60
C HIS A 53 -1.25 8.65 6.16
N LEU A 54 -2.24 7.82 5.86
CA LEU A 54 -2.86 7.80 4.55
C LEU A 54 -4.00 8.81 4.41
N ASP A 55 -4.45 9.47 5.47
CA ASP A 55 -5.64 10.33 5.45
C ASP A 55 -6.90 9.57 4.99
N HIS A 56 -7.15 8.42 5.61
CA HIS A 56 -8.38 7.68 5.39
C HIS A 56 -9.52 8.20 6.27
N LYS A 57 -10.62 8.62 5.63
CA LYS A 57 -11.84 9.12 6.30
C LYS A 57 -12.43 8.14 7.32
N SER A 58 -12.16 6.83 7.18
CA SER A 58 -12.69 5.80 8.07
C SER A 58 -11.67 4.68 8.35
N PRO A 59 -11.66 4.11 9.57
CA PRO A 59 -10.91 2.88 9.84
C PRO A 59 -11.34 1.71 8.93
N LYS A 60 -12.60 1.68 8.50
CA LYS A 60 -13.16 0.63 7.62
C LYS A 60 -12.43 0.57 6.27
N THR A 61 -11.96 1.70 5.74
CA THR A 61 -11.20 1.70 4.48
C THR A 61 -9.78 1.19 4.68
N THR A 62 -9.21 1.33 5.88
CA THR A 62 -7.90 0.77 6.25
C THR A 62 -7.98 -0.72 6.60
N GLN A 63 -9.10 -1.19 7.16
CA GLN A 63 -9.35 -2.62 7.44
C GLN A 63 -9.28 -3.49 6.18
N ARG A 64 -9.48 -2.93 4.98
CA ARG A 64 -9.29 -3.68 3.73
C ARG A 64 -7.88 -4.28 3.59
N TYR A 65 -6.87 -3.68 4.22
CA TYR A 65 -5.49 -4.16 4.18
C TYR A 65 -5.17 -5.20 5.25
N THR A 66 -5.98 -5.32 6.31
CA THR A 66 -5.71 -6.28 7.39
C THR A 66 -6.02 -7.72 6.99
N HIS A 67 -6.85 -7.93 5.96
CA HIS A 67 -7.10 -9.26 5.39
C HIS A 67 -5.84 -9.92 4.81
N VAL A 68 -4.84 -9.13 4.43
CA VAL A 68 -3.55 -9.62 3.92
C VAL A 68 -2.64 -10.13 5.05
N CYS A 69 -2.88 -9.73 6.30
CA CYS A 69 -2.09 -10.15 7.48
C CYS A 69 -2.60 -11.43 8.17
N ARG A 70 -3.76 -11.98 7.79
CA ARG A 70 -4.33 -13.16 8.49
C ARG A 70 -3.53 -14.46 8.28
N LEU A 71 -2.57 -14.49 7.36
CA LEU A 71 -1.66 -15.63 7.17
C LEU A 71 -0.55 -15.74 8.23
N GLU A 72 -0.43 -14.77 9.16
CA GLU A 72 0.62 -14.75 10.19
C GLU A 72 0.07 -15.01 11.62
N VAL A 73 -1.06 -15.72 11.74
CA VAL A 73 -1.57 -16.24 13.05
C VAL A 73 -1.65 -17.76 12.98
N SER A 74 -0.48 -18.40 12.94
CA SER A 74 -0.29 -19.83 13.23
C SER A 74 1.14 -19.99 13.72
N ASP A 75 1.28 -19.95 15.05
CA ASP A 75 2.28 -20.56 15.94
C ASP A 75 2.47 -19.70 17.20
#